data_AF-A0A5A9PEZ2-F1
#
_entry.id   AF-A0A5A9PEZ2-F1
#
_cell.length_a   1.000
_cell.length_b   1.000
_cell.length_c   1.000
_cell.angle_alpha   90.00
_cell.angle_beta   90.00
_cell.angle_gamma   90.00
#
_symmetry.space_group_name_H-M   'P 1'
#
loop_
_entity.id
_entity.type
_entity.pdbx_description
1 polymer ?
#
loop_
_entity_poly.entity_id
_entity_poly.type
_entity_poly.pdbx_seq_one_letter_code
_entity_poly.pdbx_strand_id
1 'polypeptide(L)'
;MEGRAPVDPEIGMAHVYSEGNDVYEVTLNQTNLQFNNNKYYLIQLLQDDNANVYSVWMRWGRVGENGQKKLVSCGGNLAEAKDTFKKK
;
A
#
# COMPACT_ATOMS: atom_id res chain seq x y z
N MET A 1 12.97 4.80 12.10
CA MET A 1 13.59 3.55 11.58
C MET A 1 13.24 3.51 10.11
N GLU A 2 14.23 3.43 9.23
CA GLU A 2 14.00 3.39 7.78
C GLU A 2 13.27 2.10 7.41
N GLY A 3 12.09 2.22 6.80
CA GLY A 3 11.36 1.07 6.27
C GLY A 3 12.15 0.34 5.19
N ARG A 4 11.94 -0.96 5.05
CA ARG A 4 12.65 -1.80 4.06
C ARG A 4 12.22 -1.57 2.61
N ALA A 5 11.15 -0.83 2.40
CA ALA A 5 10.62 -0.50 1.09
C ALA A 5 10.22 0.98 1.04
N PRO A 6 10.35 1.63 -0.14
CA PRO A 6 9.98 3.01 -0.31
C PRO A 6 8.47 3.19 -0.17
N VAL A 7 8.07 4.26 0.52
CA VAL A 7 6.67 4.63 0.65
C VAL A 7 6.24 5.44 -0.58
N ASP A 8 4.97 5.32 -0.98
CA ASP A 8 4.41 6.18 -2.02
C ASP A 8 4.62 7.68 -1.70
N PRO A 9 5.11 8.52 -2.63
CA PRO A 9 5.42 9.92 -2.35
C PRO A 9 4.26 10.77 -1.85
N GLU A 10 3.01 10.33 -2.02
CA GLU A 10 1.83 11.03 -1.50
C GLU A 10 1.56 10.78 -0.01
N ILE A 11 2.30 9.86 0.61
CA ILE A 11 2.23 9.58 2.04
C ILE A 11 3.29 10.40 2.78
N GLY A 12 2.89 10.96 3.92
CA GLY A 12 3.77 11.76 4.79
C GLY A 12 4.67 10.91 5.69
N MET A 13 4.70 11.22 6.99
CA MET A 13 5.57 10.55 7.97
C MET A 13 5.06 9.15 8.35
N ALA A 14 5.37 8.16 7.53
CA ALA A 14 5.13 6.75 7.81
C ALA A 14 6.18 5.90 7.08
N HIS A 15 6.28 4.64 7.46
CA HIS A 15 7.09 3.64 6.76
C HIS A 15 6.24 2.40 6.41
N VAL A 16 6.66 1.66 5.39
CA VAL A 16 6.06 0.36 5.08
C VAL A 16 6.33 -0.61 6.23
N TYR A 17 5.27 -1.19 6.75
CA TYR A 17 5.34 -2.15 7.83
C TYR A 17 6.04 -3.44 7.38
N SER A 18 6.88 -3.99 8.26
CA SER A 18 7.54 -5.26 8.04
C SER A 18 7.53 -6.12 9.30
N GLU A 19 7.41 -7.43 9.12
CA GLU A 19 7.40 -8.42 10.20
C GLU A 19 8.30 -9.60 9.80
N GLY A 20 9.40 -9.79 10.54
CA GLY A 20 10.38 -10.82 10.18
C GLY A 20 11.00 -10.54 8.81
N ASN A 21 10.70 -11.39 7.82
CA ASN A 21 11.13 -11.21 6.42
C ASN A 21 10.02 -10.65 5.52
N ASP A 22 8.79 -10.56 6.03
CA ASP A 22 7.65 -10.10 5.24
C ASP A 22 7.61 -8.57 5.23
N VAL A 23 7.65 -8.00 4.04
CA VAL A 23 7.43 -6.57 3.80
C VAL A 23 6.02 -6.42 3.21
N TYR A 24 5.17 -5.65 3.88
CA TYR A 24 3.75 -5.54 3.53
C TYR A 24 3.53 -4.49 2.45
N GLU A 25 4.14 -4.73 1.30
CA GLU A 25 3.97 -3.95 0.08
C GLU A 25 3.81 -4.89 -1.11
N VAL A 26 2.89 -4.56 -2.01
CA VAL A 26 2.74 -5.26 -3.27
C VAL A 26 2.31 -4.30 -4.38
N THR A 27 2.90 -4.46 -5.57
CA THR A 27 2.44 -3.82 -6.80
C THR A 27 1.95 -4.90 -7.77
N LEU A 28 0.69 -4.81 -8.16
CA LEU A 28 0.03 -5.70 -9.12
C LEU A 28 -0.12 -4.99 -10.46
N ASN A 29 0.03 -5.74 -11.55
CA ASN A 29 -0.24 -5.26 -12.91
C ASN A 29 -1.22 -6.20 -13.61
N GLN A 30 -2.21 -5.63 -14.30
CA GLN A 30 -3.10 -6.36 -15.20
C GLN A 30 -3.01 -5.76 -16.60
N THR A 31 -2.47 -6.55 -17.53
CA THR A 31 -2.38 -6.19 -18.96
C THR A 31 -3.28 -7.10 -19.79
N ASN A 32 -4.13 -6.48 -20.63
CA ASN A 32 -4.93 -7.16 -21.64
C ASN A 32 -4.84 -6.39 -22.96
N LEU A 33 -4.12 -6.96 -23.92
CA LEU A 33 -3.82 -6.35 -25.21
C LEU A 33 -5.07 -6.22 -26.10
N GLN A 34 -5.98 -7.21 -26.07
CA GLN A 34 -7.18 -7.23 -26.91
C GLN A 34 -8.08 -6.02 -26.66
N PHE A 35 -8.11 -5.52 -25.42
CA PHE A 35 -8.93 -4.37 -25.03
C PHE A 35 -8.11 -3.13 -24.65
N ASN A 36 -6.80 -3.11 -24.95
CA ASN A 36 -5.88 -2.01 -24.60
C ASN A 36 -5.98 -1.58 -23.12
N ASN A 37 -6.08 -2.58 -22.23
CA ASN A 37 -6.10 -2.38 -20.79
C ASN A 37 -4.70 -2.61 -20.24
N ASN A 38 -4.13 -1.59 -19.60
CA ASN A 38 -2.91 -1.71 -18.82
C ASN A 38 -3.13 -0.97 -17.50
N LYS A 39 -3.35 -1.73 -16.42
CA LYS A 39 -3.73 -1.20 -15.12
C LYS A 39 -2.75 -1.65 -14.05
N TYR A 40 -2.52 -0.80 -13.06
CA TYR A 40 -1.75 -1.13 -11.86
C TYR A 40 -2.63 -1.06 -10.61
N TYR A 41 -2.19 -1.74 -9.56
CA TYR A 41 -2.72 -1.65 -8.21
C TYR A 41 -1.57 -1.78 -7.20
N LEU A 42 -1.22 -0.70 -6.52
CA LEU A 42 -0.28 -0.64 -5.40
C LEU A 42 -1.05 -0.78 -4.09
N ILE A 43 -0.53 -1.59 -3.16
CA ILE A 43 -1.05 -1.76 -1.81
C ILE A 43 0.13 -1.71 -0.84
N GLN A 44 0.06 -0.88 0.20
CA GLN A 44 1.07 -0.76 1.24
C GLN A 44 0.39 -0.75 2.62
N LEU A 45 0.84 -1.60 3.53
CA LEU A 45 0.52 -1.46 4.96
C LEU A 45 1.57 -0.51 5.56
N LEU A 46 1.09 0.59 6.12
CA LEU A 46 1.91 1.66 6.67
C LEU A 46 1.81 1.66 8.20
N GLN A 47 2.93 1.95 8.85
CA GLN A 47 3.01 2.28 10.26
C GLN A 47 3.50 3.73 10.41
N ASP A 48 2.82 4.52 11.23
CA ASP A 48 3.23 5.88 11.56
C ASP A 48 4.59 5.88 12.28
N ASP A 49 5.46 6.85 11.96
CA ASP A 49 6.80 6.90 12.53
C ASP A 49 6.81 7.31 14.01
N ASN A 50 5.78 8.03 14.45
CA ASN A 50 5.69 8.63 15.78
C ASN A 50 4.70 7.88 16.68
N ALA A 51 3.87 7.01 16.12
CA ALA A 51 2.85 6.29 16.87
C ALA A 51 2.67 4.85 16.38
N ASN A 52 2.23 3.96 17.27
CA ASN A 52 1.78 2.62 16.89
C ASN A 52 0.38 2.69 16.24
N VAL A 53 0.29 3.41 15.12
CA VAL A 53 -0.91 3.60 14.32
C VAL A 53 -0.64 3.06 12.92
N TYR A 54 -1.58 2.28 12.42
CA TYR A 54 -1.47 1.57 11.15
C TYR A 54 -2.52 2.07 10.17
N SER A 55 -2.17 2.05 8.90
CA SER A 55 -3.09 2.33 7.81
C SER A 55 -2.75 1.47 6.59
N VAL A 56 -3.71 1.26 5.69
CA VAL A 56 -3.47 0.61 4.41
C VAL A 56 -3.67 1.62 3.29
N TRP A 57 -2.59 1.90 2.57
CA TRP A 57 -2.60 2.72 1.38
C TRP A 57 -2.83 1.87 0.14
N MET A 58 -3.67 2.35 -0.76
CA MET A 58 -3.97 1.73 -2.04
C MET A 58 -3.97 2.80 -3.13
N ARG A 59 -3.33 2.53 -4.25
CA ARG A 59 -3.35 3.38 -5.45
C ARG A 59 -3.48 2.54 -6.70
N TRP A 60 -4.43 2.86 -7.57
CA TRP A 60 -4.72 2.07 -8.76
C TRP A 60 -5.14 2.93 -9.94
N GLY A 61 -4.83 2.49 -11.15
CA GLY A 61 -5.18 3.27 -12.34
C GLY A 61 -4.58 2.70 -13.61
N ARG A 62 -4.63 3.50 -14.68
CA ARG A 62 -3.90 3.21 -15.92
C ARG A 62 -2.40 3.39 -15.67
N VAL A 63 -1.58 2.45 -16.15
CA VAL A 63 -0.12 2.59 -16.01
C VAL A 63 0.36 3.86 -16.71
N GLY A 64 1.23 4.61 -16.02
CA GLY A 64 1.71 5.93 -16.45
C GLY A 64 0.88 7.12 -15.96
N GLU A 65 -0.29 6.87 -15.35
CA GLU A 65 -1.18 7.90 -14.82
C GLU A 65 -1.25 7.86 -13.28
N ASN A 66 -1.60 8.98 -12.67
CA ASN A 66 -1.72 9.10 -11.20
C ASN A 66 -2.82 8.19 -10.60
N GLY A 67 -3.87 7.90 -11.37
CA GLY A 67 -4.93 6.98 -10.95
C GLY A 67 -5.80 7.50 -9.79
N GLN A 68 -6.46 6.57 -9.12
CA GLN A 68 -7.25 6.77 -7.91
C GLN A 68 -6.50 6.21 -6.70
N LYS A 69 -6.85 6.71 -5.53
CA LYS A 69 -6.17 6.37 -4.28
C LYS A 69 -7.15 6.24 -3.12
N LYS A 70 -6.75 5.48 -2.11
CA LYS A 70 -7.50 5.31 -0.86
C LYS A 70 -6.56 4.98 0.28
N LEU A 71 -6.72 5.70 1.38
CA LEU A 71 -6.11 5.37 2.67
C LEU A 71 -7.20 4.82 3.59
N VAL A 72 -6.94 3.67 4.22
CA VAL A 72 -7.81 3.09 5.26
C VAL A 72 -7.06 3.15 6.57
N SER A 73 -7.54 3.96 7.50
CA SER A 73 -6.99 4.05 8.85
C SER A 73 -7.45 2.88 9.72
N CYS A 74 -6.51 2.19 10.37
CA CYS A 74 -6.79 1.06 11.26
C CYS A 74 -6.47 1.36 12.73
N GLY A 75 -6.03 2.59 13.04
CA GLY A 75 -5.65 2.98 14.40
C GLY A 75 -4.53 2.09 14.94
N GLY A 76 -4.59 1.75 16.23
CA GLY A 76 -3.62 0.83 16.85
C GLY A 76 -3.83 -0.65 16.53
N ASN A 77 -4.78 -1.01 15.66
CA ASN A 77 -5.16 -2.39 15.39
C ASN A 77 -4.36 -2.97 14.20
N LEU A 78 -3.20 -3.57 14.51
CA LEU A 78 -2.36 -4.21 13.50
C LEU A 78 -3.05 -5.40 12.81
N ALA A 79 -3.86 -6.18 13.53
CA ALA A 79 -4.55 -7.34 12.95
C ALA A 79 -5.53 -6.90 11.86
N GLU A 80 -6.31 -5.86 12.12
CA GLU A 80 -7.23 -5.27 11.13
C GLU A 80 -6.49 -4.67 9.93
N ALA A 81 -5.33 -4.04 10.14
CA ALA A 81 -4.52 -3.54 9.05
C ALA A 81 -4.01 -4.69 8.16
N LYS A 82 -3.53 -5.79 8.76
CA LYS A 82 -3.09 -6.99 8.02
C LYS A 82 -4.26 -7.64 7.28
N ASP A 83 -5.42 -7.76 7.88
CA ASP A 83 -6.61 -8.32 7.24
C ASP A 83 -7.09 -7.44 6.08
N THR A 84 -7.06 -6.12 6.26
CA THR A 84 -7.40 -5.15 5.20
C THR A 84 -6.43 -5.25 4.03
N PHE A 85 -5.12 -5.37 4.29
CA PHE A 85 -4.10 -5.57 3.27
C PHE A 85 -4.31 -6.89 2.52
N LYS A 86 -4.49 -8.01 3.24
CA LYS A 86 -4.63 -9.35 2.65
C LYS A 86 -5.95 -9.58 1.90
N LYS A 87 -7.00 -8.82 2.22
CA LYS A 87 -8.31 -8.92 1.57
C LYS A 87 -8.34 -8.25 0.18
N LYS A 88 -7.36 -7.41 -0.13
CA LYS A 88 -7.24 -6.73 -1.41
C LYS A 88 -6.50 -7.59 -2.43
#